data_AF-H3BMU5-F1
#
_entry.id   AF-H3BMU5-F1
#
_cell.length_a   1.000
_cell.length_b   1.000
_cell.length_c   1.000
_cell.angle_alpha   90.00
_cell.angle_beta   90.00
_cell.angle_gamma   90.00
#
_symmetry.space_group_name_H-M   'P 1'
#
loop_
_entity.id
_entity.type
_entity.pdbx_description
1 polymer ?
#
loop_
_entity_poly.entity_id
_entity_poly.type
_entity_poly.pdbx_seq_one_letter_code
_entity_poly.pdbx_strand_id
1 'polypeptide(L)' 'MAAMPLKAQYQEMVTFEDVAVHFTKTEWTGLSPAQRALYRSVMLENFGNLTALGRSHKCSVSC' A
#
# COMPACT_ATOMS: atom_id res chain seq x y z
N MET A 1 -21.60 20.07 28.40
CA MET A 1 -21.49 19.05 27.34
C MET A 1 -20.44 19.53 26.36
N ALA A 2 -19.23 18.98 26.43
CA ALA A 2 -18.10 19.45 25.62
C ALA A 2 -18.15 18.79 24.23
N ALA A 3 -18.03 19.62 23.19
CA ALA A 3 -17.97 19.19 21.80
C ALA A 3 -16.73 18.30 21.58
N MET A 4 -16.94 17.09 21.05
CA MET A 4 -15.84 16.27 20.56
C MET A 4 -15.32 16.88 19.25
N PRO A 5 -14.01 17.18 19.12
CA PRO A 5 -13.47 17.64 17.86
C PRO A 5 -13.42 16.45 16.89
N LEU A 6 -14.43 16.29 16.05
CA LEU A 6 -14.41 15.41 14.89
C LEU A 6 -13.48 15.98 13.81
N LYS A 7 -12.16 15.92 13.99
CA LYS A 7 -11.22 15.85 12.84
C LYS A 7 -9.76 15.54 13.18
N ALA A 8 -9.51 14.52 13.99
CA ALA A 8 -8.30 13.74 13.76
C ALA A 8 -8.69 12.62 12.78
N GLN A 9 -8.77 12.97 11.49
CA GLN A 9 -8.69 11.94 10.46
C GLN A 9 -7.30 11.33 10.65
N TYR A 10 -7.22 10.22 11.38
CA TYR A 10 -6.10 9.31 11.28
C TYR A 10 -5.90 9.09 9.79
N GLN A 11 -4.84 9.66 9.21
CA GLN A 11 -4.31 9.11 7.97
C GLN A 11 -3.81 7.73 8.37
N GLU A 12 -4.72 6.75 8.39
CA GLU A 12 -4.39 5.37 8.63
C GLU A 12 -3.32 5.04 7.59
N MET A 13 -2.12 4.80 8.11
CA MET A 13 -0.93 4.70 7.29
C MET A 13 -1.02 3.36 6.56
N VAL A 14 -1.53 3.40 5.33
CA VAL A 14 -1.67 2.20 4.50
C VAL A 14 -0.26 1.68 4.22
N THR A 15 0.04 0.51 4.76
CA THR A 15 1.32 -0.16 4.57
C THR A 15 1.24 -1.09 3.36
N PHE A 16 2.40 -1.59 2.93
CA PHE A 16 2.44 -2.59 1.87
C PHE A 16 1.71 -3.87 2.26
N GLU A 17 1.70 -4.24 3.55
CA GLU A 17 1.01 -5.43 4.04
C GLU A 17 -0.52 -5.31 3.89
N ASP A 18 -1.07 -4.10 3.99
CA ASP A 18 -2.52 -3.88 3.84
C ASP A 18 -3.03 -4.09 2.41
N VAL A 19 -2.14 -3.96 1.42
CA VAL A 19 -2.46 -4.11 -0.01
C VAL A 19 -1.83 -5.35 -0.65
N ALA A 20 -0.99 -6.07 0.08
CA ALA A 20 -0.30 -7.25 -0.39
C ALA A 20 -1.20 -8.49 -0.30
N VAL A 21 -1.27 -9.26 -1.39
CA VAL A 21 -1.89 -10.59 -1.36
C VAL A 21 -0.82 -11.62 -1.04
N HIS A 22 -0.95 -12.34 0.07
CA HIS A 22 0.01 -13.35 0.47
C HIS A 22 -0.41 -14.74 -0.01
N PHE A 23 0.48 -15.41 -0.74
CA PHE A 23 0.32 -16.81 -1.13
C PHE A 23 1.26 -17.69 -0.30
N THR A 24 0.75 -18.82 0.19
CA THR A 24 1.61 -19.89 0.70
C THR A 24 2.41 -20.54 -0.43
N LYS A 25 3.46 -21.30 -0.10
CA LYS A 25 4.29 -21.99 -1.10
C LYS A 25 3.47 -22.93 -2.00
N THR A 26 2.49 -23.63 -1.42
CA THR A 26 1.60 -24.54 -2.14
C THR A 26 0.66 -23.79 -3.10
N GLU A 27 0.05 -22.70 -2.64
CA GLU A 27 -0.80 -21.86 -3.47
C GLU A 27 0.00 -21.24 -4.62
N TRP A 28 1.22 -20.76 -4.33
CA TRP A 28 2.12 -20.20 -5.33
C TRP A 28 2.50 -21.21 -6.42
N THR A 29 2.70 -22.48 -6.07
CA THR A 29 2.97 -23.55 -7.05
C THR A 29 1.73 -23.93 -7.87
N GLY A 30 0.53 -23.70 -7.34
CA GLY A 30 -0.74 -23.92 -8.05
C GLY A 30 -1.10 -22.80 -9.04
N LEU A 31 -0.44 -21.64 -8.96
CA LEU A 31 -0.71 -20.52 -9.86
C LEU A 31 -0.20 -20.79 -11.27
N SER A 32 -1.03 -20.46 -12.25
CA SER A 32 -0.61 -20.43 -13.66
C SER A 32 0.51 -19.39 -13.88
N PRO A 33 1.35 -19.55 -14.91
CA PRO A 33 2.36 -18.55 -15.27
C PRO A 33 1.78 -17.13 -15.45
N ALA A 34 0.58 -17.02 -16.02
CA ALA A 34 -0.13 -15.76 -16.19
C ALA A 34 -0.49 -15.11 -14.85
N GLN A 35 -1.03 -15.88 -13.89
CA GLN A 35 -1.35 -15.36 -12.56
C GLN A 35 -0.10 -14.93 -11.78
N ARG A 36 1.02 -15.64 -11.91
CA ARG A 36 2.30 -15.25 -11.30
C ARG A 36 2.86 -13.96 -11.91
N ALA A 37 2.68 -13.75 -13.21
CA ALA A 37 3.05 -12.51 -13.88
C ALA A 37 2.17 -11.34 -13.44
N LEU A 38 0.86 -11.55 -13.30
CA LEU A 38 -0.08 -10.55 -12.78
C LEU A 38 0.26 -10.17 -11.34
N TYR A 39 0.52 -11.14 -10.47
CA TYR A 39 0.94 -10.88 -9.09
C TYR A 39 2.19 -9.99 -9.04
N ARG A 40 3.23 -10.33 -9.82
CA ARG A 40 4.45 -9.52 -9.87
C ARG A 40 4.19 -8.09 -10.34
N SER A 41 3.31 -7.93 -11.33
CA SER A 41 2.98 -6.61 -11.90
C SER A 41 2.21 -5.74 -10.91
N VAL A 42 1.17 -6.30 -10.29
CA VAL A 42 0.34 -5.60 -9.29
C VAL A 42 1.17 -5.24 -8.05
N MET A 43 2.02 -6.15 -7.57
CA MET A 43 2.86 -5.88 -6.39
C MET A 43 3.94 -4.83 -6.67
N LEU A 44 4.49 -4.79 -7.89
CA LEU A 44 5.44 -3.76 -8.31
C LEU A 44 4.78 -2.38 -8.38
N GLU A 45 3.56 -2.31 -8.93
CA GLU A 45 2.77 -1.07 -9.00
C GLU A 45 2.41 -0.56 -7.60
N ASN A 46 1.95 -1.45 -6.71
CA ASN A 46 1.65 -1.12 -5.33
C ASN A 46 2.89 -0.59 -4.58
N PHE A 47 4.06 -1.20 -4.77
CA PHE A 47 5.31 -0.73 -4.18
C PHE A 47 5.72 0.66 -4.69
N GLY A 48 5.56 0.91 -6.00
CA GLY A 48 5.78 2.21 -6.62
C GLY A 48 4.85 3.29 -6.06
N ASN A 49 3.56 2.97 -5.92
CA ASN A 49 2.54 3.87 -5.38
C ASN A 49 2.84 4.25 -3.93
N LEU A 50 3.18 3.30 -3.07
CA LEU A 50 3.56 3.58 -1.67
C LEU A 50 4.83 4.45 -1.59
N THR A 51 5.81 4.19 -2.47
CA THR A 51 7.03 5.00 -2.54
C THR A 51 6.74 6.43 -3.03
N ALA A 52 5.81 6.60 -3.96
CA ALA A 52 5.38 7.91 -4.48
C ALA A 52 4.55 8.70 -3.46
N LEU A 53 3.68 8.04 -2.69
CA LEU A 53 2.96 8.64 -1.56
C LEU A 53 3.94 9.10 -0.48
N GLY A 54 4.93 8.28 -0.12
CA GLY A 54 6.01 8.67 0.81
C GLY A 54 6.84 9.87 0.35
N ARG A 55 6.92 10.14 -0.97
CA ARG A 55 7.55 11.33 -1.55
C ARG A 55 6.62 12.54 -1.60
N SER A 56 5.31 12.33 -1.75
CA SER A 56 4.30 13.41 -1.80
C SER A 56 4.07 14.08 -0.44
N HIS A 57 4.38 13.41 0.67
CA HIS A 57 4.43 14.03 1.99
C HIS A 57 5.69 14.90 2.23
N LYS A 58 6.59 14.97 1.24
CA LYS A 58 7.86 15.70 1.36
C LYS A 58 7.98 16.84 0.33
N CYS A 59 7.09 17.82 0.46
CA CYS A 59 7.34 19.24 0.17
C CYS A 59 6.27 20.06 0.91
N SER A 60 6.53 21.12 1.66
CA SER A 60 7.58 22.13 1.54
C SER A 60 7.80 22.80 2.91
N VAL A 61 9.01 22.78 3.45
CA VAL A 61 9.54 23.99 4.09
C VAL A 61 10.60 24.50 3.12
N SER A 62 10.14 25.44 2.31
CA SER A 62 10.98 26.33 1.54
C SER A 62 11.52 27.40 2.46
N CYS A 63 12.77 27.78 2.19
CA CYS A 63 13.50 28.95 2.69
C CYS A 63 14.15 28.80 4.07
#